data_AF-A0A8R2NT37-F1
#
_entry.id   AF-A0A8R2NT37-F1
#
_cell.length_a   1.000
_cell.length_b   1.000
_cell.length_c   1.000
_cell.angle_alpha   90.00
_cell.angle_beta   90.00
_cell.angle_gamma   90.00
#
_symmetry.space_group_name_H-M   'P 1'
#
loop_
_entity.id
_entity.type
_entity.pdbx_description
1 polymer ?
#
loop_
_entity_poly.entity_id
_entity_poly.type
_entity_poly.pdbx_seq_one_letter_code
_entity_poly.pdbx_strand_id
1 'polypeptide(L)'
;MFTPNMPIPSYHQSANGTCNFEKERGMVHILSHFIMNGVCVRWKGRIDLDKLDGIGCLEFDEERAMIENRMLQEQIERYNDRIREYQDKPRAYRNQERGVTDSDLDVKRRLNY
;
A
#
# COMPACT_ATOMS: atom_id res chain seq x y z
N MET A 1 -8.51 14.91 8.50
CA MET A 1 -8.48 13.67 7.69
C MET A 1 -7.61 12.68 8.43
N PHE A 2 -8.18 11.62 9.01
CA PHE A 2 -7.41 10.59 9.70
C PHE A 2 -6.98 9.55 8.67
N THR A 3 -5.71 9.53 8.30
CA THR A 3 -5.11 8.37 7.64
C THR A 3 -4.94 7.29 8.70
N PRO A 4 -5.69 6.17 8.68
CA PRO A 4 -5.39 5.07 9.56
C PRO A 4 -3.92 4.68 9.33
N ASN A 5 -3.19 4.42 10.42
CA ASN A 5 -1.78 4.06 10.41
C ASN A 5 -1.62 2.69 9.72
N MET A 6 -1.62 2.71 8.38
CA MET A 6 -1.31 1.55 7.57
C MET A 6 0.19 1.34 7.69
N PRO A 7 0.67 0.13 7.99
CA PRO A 7 2.09 -0.15 7.92
C PRO A 7 2.55 0.13 6.48
N ILE A 8 3.22 1.26 6.29
CA ILE A 8 3.89 1.59 5.04
C ILE A 8 4.89 0.45 4.83
N PRO A 9 4.76 -0.36 3.76
CA PRO A 9 5.82 -1.31 3.46
C PRO A 9 7.09 -0.49 3.34
N SER A 10 8.07 -0.82 4.17
CA SER A 10 9.36 -0.15 4.19
C SER A 10 9.94 -0.19 2.77
N TYR A 11 9.81 0.92 2.03
CA TYR A 11 10.28 1.05 0.64
C TYR A 11 11.81 0.92 0.51
N HIS A 12 12.50 0.83 1.64
CA HIS A 12 13.86 0.32 1.74
C HIS A 12 13.90 -1.20 1.59
N GLN A 13 13.50 -1.70 0.42
CA GLN A 13 13.93 -3.02 0.01
C GLN A 13 15.40 -2.89 -0.36
N SER A 14 16.27 -3.51 0.44
CA SER A 14 17.72 -3.47 0.31
C SER A 14 18.18 -4.13 -0.99
N ALA A 15 18.09 -3.40 -2.10
CA ALA A 15 18.77 -3.50 -3.41
C ALA A 15 17.86 -2.80 -4.44
N ASN A 16 18.25 -1.70 -5.10
CA ASN A 16 19.03 -1.73 -6.35
C ASN A 16 19.52 -0.32 -6.73
N GLY A 17 20.00 0.45 -5.75
CA GLY A 17 20.88 1.56 -6.10
C GLY A 17 22.21 0.98 -6.56
N THR A 18 22.64 1.18 -7.80
CA THR A 18 23.93 0.68 -8.29
C THR A 18 24.89 1.83 -8.51
N CYS A 19 26.11 1.69 -8.02
CA CYS A 19 27.22 2.60 -8.30
C CYS A 19 28.28 1.82 -9.05
N ASN A 20 28.52 2.17 -10.31
CA ASN A 20 29.47 1.51 -11.18
C ASN A 20 30.64 2.46 -11.49
N PHE A 21 31.81 2.14 -10.96
CA PHE A 21 33.07 2.86 -11.15
C PHE A 21 33.90 2.34 -12.34
N GLU A 22 33.54 1.18 -12.88
CA GLU A 22 34.31 0.48 -13.93
C GLU A 22 33.79 0.79 -15.34
N LYS A 23 32.55 1.28 -15.45
CA LYS A 23 31.90 1.58 -16.74
C LYS A 23 32.63 2.66 -17.54
N GLU A 24 33.21 3.65 -16.86
CA GLU A 24 33.93 4.76 -17.49
C GLU A 24 35.03 5.25 -16.53
N ARG A 25 36.28 5.27 -16.98
CA ARG A 25 37.42 5.65 -16.14
C ARG A 25 37.27 7.11 -15.67
N GLY A 26 37.45 7.33 -14.37
CA GLY A 26 37.34 8.67 -13.77
C GLY A 26 35.89 9.12 -13.52
N MET A 27 34.89 8.29 -13.82
CA MET A 27 33.49 8.57 -13.57
C MET A 27 32.85 7.49 -12.71
N VAL A 28 31.86 7.86 -11.91
CA VAL A 28 30.93 6.91 -11.29
C VAL A 28 29.56 7.04 -11.94
N HIS A 29 29.02 5.93 -12.43
CA HIS A 29 27.66 5.83 -12.95
C HIS A 29 26.73 5.35 -11.85
N ILE A 30 25.66 6.10 -11.60
CA ILE A 30 24.75 5.83 -10.50
C ILE A 30 23.34 5.59 -11.05
N LEU A 31 22.71 4.54 -10.53
CA LEU A 31 21.30 4.22 -10.73
C LEU A 31 20.63 4.21 -9.35
N SER A 32 19.48 4.85 -9.20
CA SER A 32 18.72 4.80 -7.96
C SER A 32 17.22 4.77 -8.24
N HIS A 33 16.50 3.91 -7.53
CA HIS A 33 15.05 3.76 -7.65
C HIS A 33 14.39 4.32 -6.38
N PHE A 34 13.41 5.21 -6.52
CA PHE A 34 12.68 5.76 -5.38
C PHE A 34 11.32 6.32 -5.78
N ILE A 35 10.51 6.68 -4.78
CA ILE A 35 9.20 7.29 -4.97
C ILE A 35 9.32 8.79 -4.66
N MET A 36 9.01 9.64 -5.65
CA MET A 36 8.98 11.09 -5.50
C MET A 36 7.54 11.58 -5.64
N ASN A 37 6.98 12.16 -4.57
CA ASN A 37 5.61 12.68 -4.56
C ASN A 37 4.55 11.67 -5.06
N GLY A 38 4.72 10.38 -4.72
CA GLY A 38 3.83 9.30 -5.14
C GLY A 38 4.12 8.71 -6.52
N VAL A 39 5.14 9.19 -7.24
CA VAL A 39 5.54 8.67 -8.55
C VAL A 39 6.80 7.82 -8.41
N CYS A 40 6.74 6.57 -8.89
CA CYS A 40 7.92 5.71 -8.99
C CYS A 40 8.86 6.24 -10.08
N VAL A 41 10.08 6.57 -9.68
CA VAL A 41 11.10 7.09 -10.57
C VAL A 41 12.41 6.36 -10.42
N ARG A 42 13.20 6.42 -11.48
CA ARG A 42 14.56 5.92 -11.56
C ARG A 42 15.48 7.07 -11.93
N TRP A 43 16.34 7.45 -11.00
CA TRP A 43 17.40 8.40 -11.28
C TRP A 43 18.59 7.70 -11.91
N LYS A 44 19.11 8.29 -12.99
CA LYS A 44 20.32 7.86 -13.67
C LYS A 44 21.25 9.05 -13.81
N GLY A 45 22.50 8.87 -13.42
CA GLY A 45 23.49 9.92 -13.57
C GLY A 45 24.90 9.40 -13.63
N ARG A 46 25.81 10.33 -13.92
CA ARG A 46 27.26 10.12 -13.82
C ARG A 46 27.90 11.31 -13.15
N ILE A 47 28.94 11.06 -12.37
CA ILE A 47 29.70 12.06 -11.63
C ILE A 47 31.19 11.86 -11.91
N ASP A 48 31.90 12.94 -12.21
CA ASP A 48 33.36 12.99 -12.34
C ASP A 48 34.01 12.87 -10.96
N LEU A 49 34.92 11.91 -10.80
CA LEU A 49 35.52 11.60 -9.50
C LEU A 49 36.52 12.66 -9.01
N ASP A 50 37.09 13.46 -9.91
CA ASP A 50 38.05 14.49 -9.58
C ASP A 50 37.38 15.85 -9.37
N LYS A 51 36.47 16.22 -10.28
CA LYS A 51 35.76 17.52 -10.26
C LYS A 51 34.53 17.53 -9.38
N LEU A 52 33.98 16.35 -9.05
CA LEU A 52 32.76 16.17 -8.28
C LEU A 52 31.53 16.87 -8.91
N ASP A 53 31.53 17.04 -10.22
CA ASP A 53 30.38 17.51 -11.00
C ASP A 53 29.83 16.38 -11.88
N GLY A 54 28.63 16.58 -12.42
CA GLY A 54 27.95 15.51 -13.13
C GLY A 54 26.62 15.92 -13.73
N ILE A 55 25.97 14.94 -14.34
CA ILE A 55 24.65 15.09 -14.93
C ILE A 55 23.79 13.89 -14.54
N GLY A 56 22.49 14.11 -14.45
CA GLY A 56 21.53 13.04 -14.27
C GLY A 56 20.11 13.46 -14.62
N CYS A 57 19.26 12.47 -14.82
CA CYS A 57 17.85 12.65 -15.14
C CYS A 57 16.99 11.67 -14.35
N LEU A 58 15.70 12.00 -14.26
CA LEU A 58 14.67 11.11 -13.73
C LEU A 58 13.92 10.48 -14.89
N GLU A 59 13.73 9.18 -14.79
CA GLU A 59 12.87 8.40 -15.68
C GLU A 59 11.71 7.83 -14.87
N PHE A 60 10.53 7.69 -15.51
CA PHE A 60 9.43 6.94 -14.90
C PHE A 60 9.80 5.46 -14.81
N ASP A 61 9.54 4.87 -13.65
CA ASP A 61 9.76 3.45 -13.40
C ASP A 61 8.43 2.69 -13.46
N GLU A 62 8.05 2.29 -14.67
CA GLU A 62 6.77 1.63 -14.95
C GLU A 62 6.63 0.28 -14.23
N GLU A 63 7.69 -0.52 -14.22
CA GLU A 63 7.68 -1.83 -13.56
C GLU A 63 7.43 -1.67 -12.07
N ARG A 64 8.16 -0.77 -11.40
CA ARG A 64 7.92 -0.49 -9.98
C ARG A 64 6.56 0.14 -9.76
N ALA A 65 6.12 1.05 -10.63
CA ALA A 65 4.79 1.65 -10.52
C ALA A 65 3.68 0.58 -10.57
N MET A 66 3.81 -0.45 -11.42
CA MET A 66 2.85 -1.56 -11.47
C MET A 66 2.85 -2.38 -10.18
N ILE A 67 4.03 -2.70 -9.65
CA ILE A 67 4.18 -3.44 -8.40
C ILE A 67 3.56 -2.65 -7.23
N GLU A 68 3.91 -1.36 -7.12
CA GLU A 68 3.38 -0.46 -6.11
C GLU A 68 1.86 -0.31 -6.20
N ASN A 69 1.34 -0.11 -7.40
CA ASN A 69 -0.09 0.02 -7.62
C ASN A 69 -0.84 -1.26 -7.23
N ARG A 70 -0.29 -2.45 -7.55
CA ARG A 70 -0.85 -3.73 -7.12
C ARG A 70 -0.85 -3.85 -5.59
N MET A 71 0.27 -3.54 -4.94
CA MET A 71 0.37 -3.59 -3.48
C MET A 71 -0.64 -2.63 -2.82
N LEU A 72 -0.80 -1.43 -3.39
CA LEU A 72 -1.76 -0.45 -2.90
C LEU A 72 -3.21 -0.96 -3.07
N GLN A 73 -3.55 -1.56 -4.21
CA GLN A 73 -4.87 -2.16 -4.43
C GLN A 73 -5.18 -3.26 -3.42
N GLU A 74 -4.23 -4.17 -3.20
CA GLU A 74 -4.37 -5.24 -2.19
C GLU A 74 -4.56 -4.67 -0.78
N GLN A 75 -3.88 -3.57 -0.44
CA GLN A 75 -4.05 -2.89 0.84
C GLN A 75 -5.42 -2.22 0.98
N ILE A 76 -5.91 -1.57 -0.09
CA ILE A 76 -7.24 -0.95 -0.13
C ILE A 76 -8.33 -2.01 0.05
N GLU A 77 -8.22 -3.14 -0.64
CA GLU A 77 -9.17 -4.24 -0.54
C GLU A 77 -9.27 -4.77 0.91
N ARG A 78 -8.12 -5.10 1.52
CA ARG A 78 -8.04 -5.54 2.92
C ARG A 78 -8.60 -4.50 3.89
N TYR A 79 -8.44 -3.22 3.60
CA TYR A 79 -9.01 -2.15 4.41
C TYR A 79 -10.54 -2.08 4.27
N ASN A 80 -11.04 -2.17 3.05
CA ASN A 80 -12.47 -2.16 2.76
C ASN A 80 -13.21 -3.37 3.36
N ASP A 81 -12.59 -4.54 3.35
CA ASP A 81 -13.14 -5.75 3.98
C ASP A 81 -13.26 -5.56 5.50
N ARG A 82 -12.23 -5.01 6.14
CA ARG A 82 -12.29 -4.68 7.58
C ARG A 82 -13.41 -3.70 7.88
N ILE A 83 -13.57 -2.64 7.07
CA ILE A 83 -14.68 -1.68 7.26
C ILE A 83 -16.03 -2.38 7.17
N ARG A 84 -16.23 -3.21 6.13
CA ARG A 84 -17.50 -3.96 5.94
C ARG A 84 -17.82 -4.83 7.15
N GLU A 85 -16.83 -5.58 7.65
CA GLU A 85 -17.00 -6.40 8.85
C GLU A 85 -17.45 -5.58 10.07
N TYR A 86 -16.91 -4.38 10.27
CA TYR A 86 -17.32 -3.50 11.37
C TYR A 86 -18.72 -2.90 11.18
N GLN A 87 -19.14 -2.63 9.93
CA GLN A 87 -20.47 -2.10 9.65
C GLN A 87 -21.58 -3.16 9.76
N ASP A 88 -21.26 -4.43 9.50
CA ASP A 88 -22.24 -5.52 9.54
C ASP A 88 -22.50 -6.05 10.95
N LYS A 89 -21.55 -5.92 11.89
CA LYS A 89 -21.72 -6.27 13.31
C LYS A 89 -22.99 -5.69 13.94
N PRO A 90 -23.26 -4.36 13.89
CA PRO A 90 -24.48 -3.80 14.49
C PRO A 90 -25.77 -4.24 13.79
N ARG A 91 -25.73 -4.63 12.50
CA ARG A 91 -26.90 -5.16 11.77
C ARG A 91 -27.21 -6.60 12.15
N ALA A 92 -26.18 -7.42 12.35
CA ALA A 92 -26.32 -8.81 12.80
C ALA A 92 -26.92 -8.88 14.22
N TYR A 93 -26.43 -8.07 15.17
CA TYR A 93 -26.99 -8.00 16.53
C TYR A 93 -28.47 -7.58 16.51
N ARG A 94 -28.83 -6.55 15.74
CA ARG A 94 -30.23 -6.06 15.67
C ARG A 94 -31.19 -7.06 15.01
N ASN A 95 -30.73 -7.82 14.01
CA ASN A 95 -31.56 -8.84 13.37
C ASN A 95 -31.70 -10.10 14.24
N GLN A 96 -30.67 -10.45 15.01
CA GLN A 96 -30.75 -11.54 15.98
C GLN A 96 -31.72 -11.22 17.12
N GLU A 97 -31.66 -10.00 17.68
CA GLU A 97 -32.64 -9.54 18.69
C GLU A 97 -34.08 -9.59 18.15
N ARG A 98 -34.31 -9.13 16.92
CA ARG A 98 -35.63 -9.18 16.26
C ARG A 98 -36.12 -10.62 16.05
N GLY A 99 -35.25 -11.53 15.62
CA GLY A 99 -35.59 -12.94 15.42
C GLY A 99 -35.92 -13.66 16.73
N VAL A 100 -35.19 -13.37 17.81
CA VAL A 100 -35.45 -13.90 19.16
C VAL A 100 -36.77 -13.36 19.71
N THR A 101 -37.06 -12.06 19.54
CA THR A 101 -38.35 -11.50 20.00
C THR A 101 -39.54 -12.09 19.27
N ASP A 102 -39.44 -12.36 17.96
CA ASP A 102 -40.55 -12.89 17.17
C ASP A 102 -40.84 -14.36 17.52
N SER A 103 -39.79 -15.15 17.77
CA SER A 103 -39.91 -16.54 18.20
C SER A 103 -40.42 -16.69 19.64
N ASP A 104 -40.01 -15.82 20.57
CA ASP A 104 -40.55 -15.78 21.94
C ASP A 104 -42.04 -15.36 21.99
N LEU A 105 -42.46 -14.46 21.10
CA LEU A 105 -43.85 -14.05 20.97
C LEU A 105 -44.73 -15.19 20.42
N ASP A 106 -44.22 -15.96 19.47
CA ASP A 106 -44.95 -17.09 18.87
C ASP A 106 -45.07 -18.28 19.84
N VAL A 107 -44.04 -18.56 20.63
CA VAL A 107 -44.08 -19.57 21.72
C VAL A 107 -45.10 -19.19 22.80
N LYS A 108 -45.10 -17.92 23.24
CA LYS A 108 -46.11 -17.44 24.21
C LYS A 108 -47.53 -17.50 23.65
N ARG A 109 -47.72 -17.28 22.35
CA ARG A 109 -49.03 -17.37 21.71
C ARG A 109 -49.54 -18.82 21.63
N ARG A 110 -48.65 -19.81 21.44
CA ARG A 110 -49.00 -21.24 21.47
C ARG A 110 -49.31 -21.78 22.87
N LEU A 111 -48.73 -21.20 23.92
CA LEU A 111 -48.94 -21.61 25.31
C LEU A 111 -50.18 -20.99 25.98
N ASN A 112 -50.84 -20.02 25.31
CA ASN A 112 -52.05 -19.34 25.82
C ASN A 112 -53.36 -19.91 25.25
N TYR A 113 -53.33 -21.15 24.74
CA TYR A 113 -54.52 -21.95 24.42
C TYR A 113 -54.56 -23.21 25.29
#